data_AF-A0A2S0RS93-F1
#
_entry.id   AF-A0A2S0RS93-F1
#
_cell.length_a   1.000
_cell.length_b   1.000
_cell.length_c   1.000
_cell.angle_alpha   90.00
_cell.angle_beta   90.00
_cell.angle_gamma   90.00
#
_symmetry.space_group_name_H-M   'P 1'
#
loop_
_entity.id
_entity.type
_entity.pdbx_description
1 polymer ?
#
loop_
_entity_poly.entity_id
_entity_poly.type
_entity_poly.pdbx_seq_one_letter_code
_entity_poly.pdbx_strand_id
1 'polypeptide(L)'
;AGWAVIMDFFNPFSQIWYHALFYFVIYTTLIIFFAYFYTAIQFNPAELAENLKKYGGFIPGIRPGSHTKEYIEKVLNRITLPGAMFLAGLALAPYIIIKFLDLSSNSGGGSLVYTFGGTSLLIMVGVALETLKQIESQLLMRNY
;
A
#
# COMPACT_ATOMS: atom_id res chain seq x y z
N ALA A 1 -16.22 29.70 -12.04
CA ALA A 1 -17.24 28.63 -12.01
C ALA A 1 -16.66 27.23 -12.30
N GLY A 2 -15.87 27.03 -13.38
CA GLY A 2 -15.39 25.68 -13.76
C GLY A 2 -14.49 24.95 -12.74
N TRP A 3 -13.59 25.66 -12.05
CA TRP A 3 -12.70 25.06 -11.04
C TRP A 3 -13.42 24.47 -9.83
N ALA A 4 -14.56 25.05 -9.43
CA ALA A 4 -15.37 24.53 -8.32
C ALA A 4 -16.06 23.21 -8.69
N VAL A 5 -16.53 23.07 -9.94
CA VAL A 5 -17.14 21.83 -10.45
C VAL A 5 -16.12 20.70 -10.52
N ILE A 6 -14.87 21.02 -10.91
CA ILE A 6 -13.77 20.05 -10.90
C ILE A 6 -13.47 19.61 -9.47
N MET A 7 -13.37 20.55 -8.52
CA MET A 7 -13.15 20.23 -7.11
C MET A 7 -14.28 19.38 -6.51
N ASP A 8 -15.54 19.67 -6.85
CA ASP A 8 -16.70 18.89 -6.41
C ASP A 8 -16.75 17.48 -7.03
N PHE A 9 -16.26 17.32 -8.26
CA PHE A 9 -16.15 16.01 -8.91
C PHE A 9 -15.07 15.11 -8.27
N PHE A 10 -13.97 15.71 -7.79
CA PHE A 10 -12.90 14.99 -7.08
C PHE A 10 -13.10 14.95 -5.56
N ASN A 11 -14.26 15.35 -5.04
CA ASN A 11 -14.52 15.37 -3.60
C ASN A 11 -15.09 14.03 -3.11
N PRO A 12 -14.34 13.25 -2.29
CA PRO A 12 -14.79 11.98 -1.72
C PRO A 12 -15.92 12.13 -0.68
N PHE A 13 -16.20 13.36 -0.22
CA PHE A 13 -17.27 13.70 0.71
C PHE A 13 -18.47 14.38 0.05
N SER A 14 -18.56 14.38 -1.29
CA SER A 14 -19.73 14.93 -1.98
C SER A 14 -21.00 14.14 -1.65
N GLN A 15 -22.12 14.85 -1.43
CA GLN A 15 -23.45 14.28 -1.12
C GLN A 15 -24.04 13.47 -2.30
N ILE A 16 -23.39 13.48 -3.47
CA ILE A 16 -23.83 12.82 -4.69
C ILE A 16 -23.05 11.50 -4.83
N TRP A 17 -23.72 10.39 -4.53
CA TRP A 17 -23.14 9.04 -4.48
C TRP A 17 -22.36 8.62 -5.74
N TYR A 18 -22.74 9.11 -6.93
CA TYR A 18 -22.06 8.80 -8.19
C TYR A 18 -20.64 9.39 -8.29
N HIS A 19 -20.40 10.59 -7.76
CA HIS A 19 -19.07 11.22 -7.80
C HIS A 19 -18.09 10.54 -6.83
N ALA A 20 -18.57 10.19 -5.64
CA ALA A 20 -17.76 9.46 -4.65
C ALA A 20 -17.34 8.06 -5.14
N LEU A 21 -18.26 7.31 -5.77
CA LEU A 21 -17.93 6.00 -6.35
C LEU A 21 -16.92 6.11 -7.49
N PHE A 22 -17.06 7.11 -8.37
CA PHE A 22 -16.12 7.33 -9.47
C PHE A 22 -14.72 7.67 -8.96
N TYR A 23 -14.62 8.53 -7.94
CA TYR A 23 -13.36 8.84 -7.26
C TYR A 23 -12.71 7.59 -6.68
N PHE A 24 -13.45 6.77 -5.93
CA PHE A 24 -12.90 5.56 -5.33
C PHE A 24 -12.43 4.54 -6.38
N VAL A 25 -13.19 4.34 -7.46
CA VAL A 25 -12.81 3.42 -8.55
C VAL A 25 -11.53 3.88 -9.24
N ILE A 26 -11.42 5.17 -9.59
CA ILE A 26 -10.20 5.72 -10.19
C ILE A 26 -9.03 5.61 -9.22
N TYR A 27 -9.23 6.00 -7.96
CA TYR A 27 -8.18 5.99 -6.95
C TYR A 27 -7.66 4.58 -6.69
N THR A 28 -8.53 3.59 -6.51
CA THR A 28 -8.16 2.18 -6.36
C THR A 28 -7.46 1.63 -7.61
N THR A 29 -7.96 1.94 -8.81
CA THR A 29 -7.32 1.50 -10.06
C THR A 29 -5.92 2.06 -10.19
N LEU A 30 -5.73 3.34 -9.86
CA LEU A 30 -4.44 4.00 -9.89
C LEU A 30 -3.47 3.37 -8.88
N ILE A 31 -3.95 3.08 -7.67
CA ILE A 31 -3.15 2.37 -6.65
C ILE A 31 -2.69 1.00 -7.16
N ILE A 32 -3.59 0.20 -7.73
CA ILE A 32 -3.25 -1.13 -8.26
C ILE A 32 -2.24 -1.01 -9.40
N PHE A 33 -2.45 -0.07 -10.32
CA PHE A 33 -1.53 0.18 -11.43
C PHE A 33 -0.13 0.54 -10.94
N PHE A 34 -0.01 1.51 -10.03
CA PHE A 34 1.28 1.91 -9.48
C PHE A 34 1.93 0.83 -8.62
N ALA A 35 1.16 0.02 -7.90
CA ALA A 35 1.70 -1.11 -7.13
C ALA A 35 2.35 -2.15 -8.05
N TYR A 36 1.69 -2.50 -9.16
CA TYR A 36 2.28 -3.39 -10.19
C TYR A 36 3.51 -2.78 -10.84
N PHE A 37 3.46 -1.50 -11.19
CA PHE A 37 4.58 -0.80 -11.80
C PHE A 37 5.79 -0.71 -10.87
N TYR A 38 5.58 -0.35 -9.60
CA TYR A 38 6.62 -0.27 -8.59
C TYR A 38 7.26 -1.63 -8.32
N THR A 39 6.44 -2.69 -8.17
CA THR A 39 6.97 -4.04 -7.94
C THR A 39 7.79 -4.55 -9.12
N ALA A 40 7.39 -4.29 -10.36
CA ALA A 40 8.14 -4.69 -11.55
C ALA A 40 9.49 -3.96 -11.70
N ILE A 41 9.58 -2.69 -11.31
CA ILE A 41 10.84 -1.92 -11.34
C ILE A 41 11.76 -2.34 -10.19
N GLN A 42 11.21 -2.49 -8.98
CA GLN A 42 12.00 -2.80 -7.80
C GLN A 42 12.53 -4.23 -7.80
N PHE A 43 11.76 -5.18 -8.32
CA PHE A 43 12.11 -6.60 -8.34
C PHE A 43 12.29 -7.08 -9.77
N ASN A 44 13.52 -7.06 -10.28
CA ASN A 44 13.86 -7.68 -11.56
C ASN A 44 14.03 -9.20 -11.38
N PRO A 45 13.12 -10.05 -11.89
CA PRO A 45 13.18 -11.51 -11.68
C PRO A 45 14.41 -12.14 -12.34
N ALA A 46 14.91 -11.54 -13.43
CA ALA A 46 16.09 -12.04 -14.13
C ALA A 46 17.35 -11.83 -13.28
N GLU A 47 17.51 -10.63 -12.72
CA GLU A 47 18.64 -10.28 -11.87
C GLU A 47 18.60 -11.07 -10.54
N LEU A 48 17.42 -11.27 -9.95
CA LEU A 48 17.25 -12.12 -8.77
C LEU A 48 17.66 -13.57 -9.02
N ALA A 49 17.26 -14.15 -10.14
CA ALA A 49 17.64 -15.52 -10.51
C ALA A 49 19.15 -15.65 -10.77
N GLU A 50 19.76 -14.64 -11.39
CA GLU A 50 21.21 -14.62 -11.64
C GLU A 50 22.01 -14.45 -10.35
N ASN A 51 21.58 -13.54 -9.47
CA ASN A 51 22.16 -13.37 -8.14
C ASN A 51 22.09 -14.67 -7.34
N LEU A 52 20.93 -15.35 -7.29
CA LEU A 52 20.80 -16.65 -6.61
C LEU A 52 21.83 -17.66 -7.13
N LYS A 53 21.97 -17.79 -8.45
CA LYS A 53 22.97 -18.68 -9.07
C LYS A 53 24.40 -18.28 -8.69
N LYS A 54 24.72 -16.98 -8.69
CA LYS A 54 26.06 -16.45 -8.36
C LYS A 54 26.44 -16.66 -6.90
N TYR A 55 25.48 -16.56 -5.98
CA TYR A 55 25.68 -16.81 -4.55
C TYR A 55 25.55 -18.30 -4.15
N GLY A 56 25.45 -19.22 -5.12
CA GLY A 56 25.33 -20.66 -4.86
C GLY A 56 23.96 -21.10 -4.31
N GLY A 57 22.97 -20.20 -4.30
CA GLY A 57 21.60 -20.47 -3.87
C GLY A 57 20.77 -21.08 -5.01
N PHE A 58 19.85 -21.97 -4.66
CA PHE A 58 18.88 -22.52 -5.60
C PHE A 58 17.54 -22.76 -4.92
N ILE A 59 16.46 -22.67 -5.69
CA ILE A 59 15.11 -23.00 -5.23
C ILE A 59 14.94 -24.52 -5.37
N PRO A 60 14.65 -25.27 -4.29
CA PRO A 60 14.45 -26.71 -4.35
C PRO A 60 13.40 -27.09 -5.40
N GLY A 61 13.72 -28.07 -6.26
CA GLY A 61 12.82 -28.54 -7.31
C GLY A 61 12.84 -27.76 -8.63
N ILE A 62 13.64 -26.70 -8.75
CA ILE A 62 13.71 -25.87 -9.97
C ILE A 62 15.17 -25.73 -10.43
N ARG A 63 15.43 -26.00 -11.71
CA ARG A 63 16.79 -25.88 -12.27
C ARG A 63 17.22 -24.40 -12.29
N PRO A 64 18.43 -24.05 -11.78
CA PRO A 64 18.91 -22.68 -11.73
C PRO A 64 18.99 -22.01 -13.12
N GLY A 65 18.54 -20.75 -13.20
CA GLY A 65 18.59 -19.94 -14.43
C GLY A 65 17.19 -19.55 -14.93
N SER A 66 16.86 -19.86 -16.18
CA SER A 66 15.60 -19.44 -16.83
C SER A 66 14.35 -19.92 -16.08
N HIS A 67 14.35 -21.16 -15.60
CA HIS A 67 13.21 -21.70 -14.85
C HIS A 67 13.04 -21.03 -13.48
N THR A 68 14.13 -20.59 -12.85
CA THR A 68 14.08 -19.81 -11.60
C THR A 68 13.47 -18.42 -11.85
N LYS A 69 13.83 -17.76 -12.95
CA LYS A 69 13.24 -16.48 -13.35
C LYS A 69 11.72 -16.59 -13.54
N GLU A 70 11.26 -17.55 -14.34
CA GLU A 70 9.82 -17.78 -14.60
C GLU A 70 9.05 -18.07 -13.30
N TYR A 71 9.66 -18.84 -12.41
CA TYR A 71 9.06 -19.12 -11.10
C TYR A 71 8.93 -17.86 -10.25
N ILE A 72 10.00 -17.07 -10.13
CA ILE A 72 9.99 -15.81 -9.36
C ILE A 72 8.96 -14.84 -9.95
N GLU A 73 8.88 -14.73 -11.27
CA GLU A 73 7.91 -13.88 -11.96
C GLU A 73 6.46 -14.32 -11.67
N LYS A 74 6.18 -15.63 -11.71
CA LYS A 74 4.85 -16.16 -11.37
C LYS A 74 4.49 -15.92 -9.90
N VAL A 75 5.46 -16.04 -8.99
CA VAL A 75 5.27 -15.79 -7.56
C VAL A 75 5.02 -14.31 -7.30
N LEU A 76 5.83 -13.42 -7.88
CA LEU A 76 5.65 -11.97 -7.78
C LEU A 76 4.26 -11.56 -8.26
N ASN A 77 3.85 -12.00 -9.45
CA ASN A 77 2.51 -11.68 -9.97
C ASN A 77 1.37 -12.15 -9.06
N ARG A 78 1.51 -13.30 -8.40
CA ARG A 78 0.49 -13.84 -7.50
C ARG A 78 0.46 -13.14 -6.14
N ILE A 79 1.59 -12.65 -5.64
CA ILE A 79 1.69 -11.92 -4.36
C ILE A 79 1.31 -10.44 -4.54
N THR A 80 1.65 -9.84 -5.68
CA THR A 80 1.33 -8.43 -5.97
C THR A 80 -0.17 -8.17 -6.04
N LEU A 81 -0.98 -9.12 -6.54
CA LEU A 81 -2.43 -8.95 -6.66
C LEU A 81 -3.14 -8.73 -5.30
N PRO A 82 -3.02 -9.62 -4.29
CA PRO A 82 -3.58 -9.37 -2.96
C PRO A 82 -2.85 -8.24 -2.23
N GLY A 83 -1.56 -8.03 -2.45
CA GLY A 83 -0.80 -6.92 -1.86
C GLY A 83 -1.31 -5.55 -2.30
N ALA A 84 -1.55 -5.37 -3.60
CA ALA A 84 -2.12 -4.15 -4.16
C ALA A 84 -3.56 -3.90 -3.68
N MET A 85 -4.37 -4.96 -3.56
CA MET A 85 -5.72 -4.89 -3.01
C MET A 85 -5.72 -4.46 -1.54
N PHE A 86 -4.80 -5.00 -0.73
CA PHE A 86 -4.62 -4.60 0.66
C PHE A 86 -4.16 -3.14 0.78
N LEU A 87 -3.21 -2.71 -0.07
CA LEU A 87 -2.73 -1.33 -0.09
C LEU A 87 -3.84 -0.34 -0.46
N ALA A 88 -4.68 -0.71 -1.44
CA ALA A 88 -5.87 0.07 -1.79
C ALA A 88 -6.86 0.14 -0.61
N GLY A 89 -7.05 -0.96 0.11
CA GLY A 89 -7.87 -0.99 1.33
C GLY A 89 -7.34 -0.04 2.41
N LEU A 90 -6.03 -0.05 2.68
CA LEU A 90 -5.39 0.86 3.65
C LEU A 90 -5.53 2.34 3.24
N ALA A 91 -5.41 2.64 1.95
CA ALA A 91 -5.59 4.00 1.45
C ALA A 91 -7.04 4.51 1.57
N LEU A 92 -8.02 3.60 1.47
CA LEU A 92 -9.44 3.91 1.62
C LEU A 92 -9.93 3.90 3.08
N ALA A 93 -9.27 3.14 3.95
CA ALA A 93 -9.63 3.00 5.36
C ALA A 93 -9.88 4.35 6.08
N PRO A 94 -9.01 5.38 6.00
CA PRO A 94 -9.28 6.65 6.68
C PRO A 94 -10.51 7.37 6.15
N TYR A 95 -10.76 7.33 4.83
CA TYR A 95 -11.95 7.94 4.22
C TYR A 95 -13.24 7.29 4.72
N ILE A 96 -13.23 5.96 4.82
CA ILE A 96 -14.36 5.17 5.32
C ILE A 96 -14.60 5.50 6.80
N ILE A 97 -13.56 5.52 7.63
CA ILE A 97 -13.67 5.80 9.07
C ILE A 97 -14.25 7.20 9.31
N ILE A 98 -13.74 8.23 8.61
CA ILE A 98 -14.22 9.61 8.75
C ILE A 98 -15.68 9.74 8.29
N LYS A 99 -16.07 9.02 7.22
CA LYS A 99 -17.44 9.02 6.71
C LYS A 99 -18.44 8.29 7.62
N PHE A 100 -18.04 7.17 8.22
CA PHE A 100 -18.93 6.39 9.10
C PHE A 100 -19.10 6.99 10.49
N LEU A 101 -18.12 7.74 10.99
CA LEU A 101 -18.15 8.30 12.33
C LEU A 101 -18.78 9.70 12.41
N ASP A 102 -19.38 10.22 11.32
CA ASP A 102 -20.16 11.48 11.30
C ASP A 102 -19.49 12.71 11.97
N LEU A 103 -18.14 12.73 12.01
CA LEU A 103 -17.37 13.80 12.68
C LEU A 103 -17.44 15.15 11.96
N SER A 104 -18.18 15.21 10.85
CA SER A 104 -18.41 16.44 10.11
C SER A 104 -19.53 17.30 10.70
N SER A 105 -20.37 16.80 11.61
CA SER A 105 -21.63 17.50 11.93
C SER A 105 -21.94 17.87 13.37
N ASN A 106 -21.30 17.34 14.42
CA ASN A 106 -21.58 17.84 15.78
C ASN A 106 -20.45 17.61 16.79
N SER A 107 -20.26 18.62 17.66
CA SER A 107 -19.42 18.68 18.87
C SER A 107 -17.91 18.97 18.70
N GLY A 108 -17.54 20.25 18.84
CA GLY A 108 -16.41 20.78 19.63
C GLY A 108 -14.95 20.30 19.43
N GLY A 109 -14.69 19.23 18.68
CA GLY A 109 -13.37 18.58 18.54
C GLY A 109 -12.99 18.18 17.12
N GLY A 110 -13.78 18.56 16.10
CA GLY A 110 -13.60 18.16 14.70
C GLY A 110 -12.22 18.49 14.11
N SER A 111 -11.56 19.56 14.57
CA SER A 111 -10.23 19.96 14.05
C SER A 111 -9.12 18.96 14.41
N LEU A 112 -9.20 18.32 15.59
CA LEU A 112 -8.21 17.36 16.05
C LEU A 112 -8.25 16.07 15.22
N VAL A 113 -9.45 15.58 14.87
CA VAL A 113 -9.55 14.38 14.03
C VAL A 113 -9.13 14.64 12.59
N TYR A 114 -9.37 15.82 12.02
CA TYR A 114 -8.82 16.14 10.69
C TYR A 114 -7.28 16.25 10.69
N THR A 115 -6.67 16.70 11.78
CA THR A 115 -5.20 16.82 11.91
C THR A 115 -4.52 15.47 12.25
N PHE A 116 -5.20 14.59 12.97
CA PHE A 116 -4.71 13.25 13.37
C PHE A 116 -5.33 12.07 12.58
N GLY A 117 -6.14 12.33 11.54
CA GLY A 117 -7.19 11.38 11.12
C GLY A 117 -6.85 10.32 10.08
N GLY A 118 -5.67 10.33 9.48
CA GLY A 118 -5.39 9.36 8.42
C GLY A 118 -3.92 9.18 8.14
N THR A 119 -3.32 10.07 7.37
CA THR A 119 -1.92 9.96 6.95
C THR A 119 -0.97 10.06 8.14
N SER A 120 -1.22 10.99 9.07
CA SER A 120 -0.43 11.13 10.30
C SER A 120 -0.50 9.88 11.19
N LEU A 121 -1.68 9.26 11.30
CA LEU A 121 -1.87 8.02 12.06
C LEU A 121 -1.17 6.81 11.38
N LEU A 122 -1.32 6.67 10.06
CA LEU A 122 -0.66 5.63 9.28
C LEU A 122 0.86 5.73 9.37
N ILE A 123 1.42 6.94 9.26
CA ILE A 123 2.85 7.19 9.42
C ILE A 123 3.29 6.87 10.85
N MET A 124 2.53 7.31 11.86
CA MET A 124 2.87 7.04 13.27
C MET A 124 2.95 5.54 13.57
N VAL A 125 1.96 4.76 13.13
CA VAL A 125 1.96 3.30 13.31
C VAL A 125 3.10 2.66 12.52
N GLY A 126 3.34 3.11 11.28
CA GLY A 126 4.44 2.64 10.45
C GLY A 126 5.79 2.82 11.11
N VAL A 127 6.08 4.04 11.59
CA VAL A 127 7.32 4.35 12.31
C VAL A 127 7.40 3.56 13.62
N ALA A 128 6.32 3.46 14.40
CA ALA A 128 6.32 2.71 15.66
C ALA A 128 6.69 1.23 15.46
N LEU A 129 6.15 0.58 14.42
CA LEU A 129 6.50 -0.80 14.07
C LEU A 129 7.95 -0.94 13.60
N GLU A 130 8.46 0.03 12.85
CA GLU A 130 9.85 0.05 12.40
C GLU A 130 10.82 0.21 13.59
N THR A 131 10.50 1.10 14.53
CA THR A 131 11.26 1.26 15.78
C THR A 131 11.26 -0.02 16.61
N LEU A 132 10.11 -0.71 16.72
CA LEU A 132 10.03 -2.00 17.43
C LEU A 132 10.93 -3.07 16.80
N LYS A 133 10.89 -3.21 15.48
CA LYS A 133 11.77 -4.14 14.76
C LYS A 133 13.25 -3.81 14.94
N GLN A 134 13.60 -2.52 14.97
CA GLN A 134 14.97 -2.08 15.20
C GLN A 134 15.46 -2.44 16.61
N ILE A 135 14.59 -2.31 17.62
CA ILE A 135 14.87 -2.73 19.00
C ILE A 135 15.01 -4.26 19.08
N GLU A 136 14.11 -5.03 18.46
CA GLU A 136 14.20 -6.49 18.41
C GLU A 136 15.49 -6.97 17.75
N SER A 137 15.90 -6.35 16.63
CA SER A 137 17.15 -6.66 15.94
C SER A 137 18.38 -6.45 16.85
N GLN A 138 18.38 -5.40 17.68
CA GLN A 138 19.47 -5.17 18.64
C GLN A 138 19.44 -6.17 19.81
N LEU A 139 18.25 -6.58 20.26
CA LEU A 139 18.08 -7.60 21.31
C LEU A 139 18.55 -8.98 20.85
N LEU A 140 18.29 -9.35 19.60
CA LEU A 140 18.78 -10.61 19.01
C LEU A 140 20.31 -10.64 18.96
N MET A 141 20.99 -9.52 18.67
CA MET A 141 22.46 -9.45 18.73
C MET A 141 23.02 -9.58 20.16
N ARG A 142 22.23 -9.27 21.19
CA ARG A 142 22.63 -9.42 22.60
C ARG A 142 22.29 -10.79 23.18
N ASN A 143 21.35 -11.52 22.57
CA ASN A 143 20.95 -12.88 22.96
C ASN A 143 21.63 -13.96 22.10
N TYR A 144 22.72 -13.61 21.41
CA TYR A 144 23.72 -14.59 20.95
C TYR A 144 24.78 -14.83 22.02
#